data_AF-A0A2P2LZR2-F1
#
_entry.id   AF-A0A2P2LZR2-F1
#
_cell.length_a   1.000
_cell.length_b   1.000
_cell.length_c   1.000
_cell.angle_alpha   90.00
_cell.angle_beta   90.00
_cell.angle_gamma   90.00
#
_symmetry.space_group_name_H-M   'P 1'
#
loop_
_entity.id
_entity.type
_entity.pdbx_description
1 polymer ?
#
loop_
_entity_poly.entity_id
_entity_poly.type
_entity_poly.pdbx_seq_one_letter_code
_entity_poly.pdbx_strand_id
1 'polypeptide(L)'
;MHKISGEGTGLLRLHSTYRHDLKIYSSDEGRVQMSAAAFAKGLLDLEGQLTPILVSLVSKDSSMLDGLDNASIEMEEAKARLNDIITSGMKTSSNESLEPEFPWMTDGAGLPLNASQLLPKLVKLTKKVTEQVRLLAKDEDEELTEASSFDVVTPYDQAKALGKTNIDIDRIAAGLPCGSEGFLLMYARWRKLERDLYNERKDRFDITQIPDVYDSCKYDLLHNAHLNLEGLDELFKVAQLLADGVIPNEYGINPKQKLKIGSKIARRLLGKLLIDLRNTREEANSVAALKSNQDQQSMSMKSEKEEADHQSKLFVKSEDMRRTTSTTSEISMDQDDDDDKETKYRLDPNYAANVRTPERHVRTRLYFTSESHIHSLMNVLRYCNLDESLQEEDSLVCHNALERLYKTKELDYMSYIVLRMFENTEVALEDPKRFRIEMTFSRGADLSPLEKNDSEATSLHQEHTLPIMGPERLQEVGSCLTLEKMEKMIRPFAMPAEDFPPPSTPAGFSGYFAKSAAVLERLVNLWPFHKHDKHASANGR
;
A
#
# COMPACT_ATOMS: atom_id res chain seq x y z
N MET A 1 -16.73 -5.94 18.70
CA MET A 1 -16.90 -4.53 18.26
C MET A 1 -18.27 -4.09 18.72
N HIS A 2 -18.38 -3.16 19.68
CA HIS A 2 -19.67 -2.63 20.12
C HIS A 2 -20.00 -1.36 19.33
N LYS A 3 -21.23 -1.32 18.78
CA LYS A 3 -21.85 -0.13 18.18
C LYS A 3 -21.82 1.04 19.16
N ILE A 4 -21.26 2.17 18.74
CA ILE A 4 -21.51 3.46 19.38
C ILE A 4 -22.61 4.13 18.56
N SER A 5 -23.87 3.91 18.97
CA SER A 5 -25.00 4.69 18.44
C SER A 5 -24.91 6.12 18.99
N GLY A 6 -24.62 7.06 18.10
CA GLY A 6 -24.81 8.48 18.32
C GLY A 6 -25.07 9.13 16.98
N GLU A 7 -26.33 9.47 16.70
CA GLU A 7 -26.77 10.23 15.52
C GLU A 7 -25.99 11.55 15.44
N GLY A 8 -25.11 11.68 14.43
CA GLY A 8 -24.31 12.89 14.20
C GLY A 8 -23.04 12.61 13.41
N THR A 9 -23.07 12.88 12.10
CA THR A 9 -21.95 13.06 11.16
C THR A 9 -20.64 12.34 11.51
N GLY A 10 -20.57 11.04 11.19
CA GLY A 10 -19.47 10.12 11.53
C GLY A 10 -18.04 10.53 11.12
N LEU A 11 -17.87 11.53 10.25
CA LEU A 11 -16.55 12.07 9.86
C LEU A 11 -15.90 12.94 10.97
N LEU A 12 -16.71 13.61 11.79
CA LEU A 12 -16.26 14.56 12.81
C LEU A 12 -15.94 13.90 14.16
N ARG A 13 -16.25 12.60 14.33
CA ARG A 13 -16.10 11.88 15.59
C ARG A 13 -14.98 10.84 15.61
N LEU A 14 -14.09 10.85 14.63
CA LEU A 14 -12.79 10.20 14.77
C LEU A 14 -12.03 10.92 15.89
N HIS A 15 -11.82 10.22 17.01
CA HIS A 15 -11.05 10.73 18.15
C HIS A 15 -9.72 11.30 17.64
N SER A 16 -9.28 12.45 18.18
CA SER A 16 -8.04 13.12 17.78
C SER A 16 -6.84 12.16 17.73
N THR A 17 -6.80 11.18 18.63
CA THR A 17 -5.79 10.11 18.66
C THR A 17 -5.74 9.28 17.37
N TYR A 18 -6.88 8.91 16.77
CA TYR A 18 -6.89 8.14 15.51
C TYR A 18 -6.29 8.92 14.34
N ARG A 19 -6.44 10.26 14.31
CA ARG A 19 -5.87 11.11 13.26
C ARG A 19 -4.34 11.20 13.33
N HIS A 20 -3.74 10.99 14.51
CA HIS A 20 -2.29 10.94 14.67
C HIS A 20 -1.71 9.56 14.34
N ASP A 21 -2.45 8.51 14.70
CA ASP A 21 -1.99 7.13 14.64
C ASP A 21 -2.25 6.44 13.30
N LEU A 22 -3.34 6.78 12.60
CA LEU A 22 -3.63 6.30 11.25
C LEU A 22 -3.34 7.39 10.22
N LYS A 23 -2.47 7.09 9.24
CA LYS A 23 -2.30 7.92 8.05
C LYS A 23 -2.48 7.08 6.81
N ILE A 24 -3.22 7.63 5.85
CA ILE A 24 -3.51 7.01 4.57
C ILE A 24 -2.90 7.88 3.47
N TYR A 25 -2.09 7.26 2.64
CA TYR A 25 -1.44 7.87 1.50
C TYR A 25 -1.93 7.22 0.21
N SER A 26 -2.05 8.00 -0.86
CA SER A 26 -2.34 7.48 -2.20
C SER A 26 -1.43 8.11 -3.24
N SER A 27 -1.21 7.39 -4.35
CA SER A 27 -0.71 8.00 -5.58
C SER A 27 -1.67 9.07 -6.13
N ASP A 28 -1.21 9.80 -7.16
CA ASP A 28 -2.05 10.73 -7.91
C ASP A 28 -2.98 10.04 -8.92
N GLU A 29 -2.87 8.71 -9.11
CA GLU A 29 -3.79 7.94 -9.94
C GLU A 29 -5.22 7.96 -9.37
N GLY A 30 -6.19 8.42 -10.18
CA GLY A 30 -7.58 8.58 -9.76
C GLY A 30 -8.23 7.29 -9.23
N ARG A 31 -7.95 6.14 -9.85
CA ARG A 31 -8.48 4.83 -9.40
C ARG A 31 -7.92 4.42 -8.03
N VAL A 32 -6.65 4.71 -7.79
CA VAL A 32 -5.97 4.42 -6.51
C VAL A 32 -6.51 5.31 -5.41
N GLN A 33 -6.73 6.59 -5.68
CA GLN A 33 -7.36 7.54 -4.74
C GLN A 33 -8.74 7.07 -4.29
N MET A 34 -9.59 6.69 -5.24
CA MET A 34 -10.93 6.21 -4.93
C MET A 34 -10.89 4.90 -4.13
N SER A 35 -9.96 4.00 -4.46
CA SER A 35 -9.74 2.77 -3.69
C SER A 35 -9.30 3.06 -2.25
N ALA A 36 -8.40 4.03 -2.05
CA ALA A 36 -7.96 4.46 -0.73
C ALA A 36 -9.13 5.03 0.09
N ALA A 37 -9.97 5.86 -0.52
CA ALA A 37 -11.15 6.43 0.13
C ALA A 37 -12.21 5.37 0.45
N ALA A 38 -12.47 4.43 -0.46
CA ALA A 38 -13.40 3.33 -0.25
C ALA A 38 -12.92 2.39 0.86
N PHE A 39 -11.62 2.07 0.87
CA PHE A 39 -11.02 1.29 1.94
C PHE A 39 -11.11 2.02 3.28
N ALA A 40 -10.78 3.32 3.34
CA ALA A 40 -10.90 4.12 4.55
C ALA A 40 -12.33 4.14 5.08
N LYS A 41 -13.30 4.28 4.17
CA LYS A 41 -14.73 4.23 4.48
C LYS A 41 -15.12 2.91 5.15
N GLY A 42 -14.75 1.78 4.54
CA GLY A 42 -15.04 0.44 5.08
C GLY A 42 -14.29 0.13 6.37
N LEU A 43 -13.00 0.48 6.45
CA LEU A 43 -12.15 0.25 7.62
C LEU A 43 -12.65 0.98 8.87
N LEU A 44 -13.11 2.22 8.68
CA LEU A 44 -13.53 3.11 9.76
C LEU A 44 -15.05 3.19 9.92
N ASP A 45 -15.80 2.39 9.16
CA ASP A 45 -17.28 2.36 9.15
C ASP A 45 -17.89 3.76 8.98
N LEU A 46 -17.39 4.51 7.99
CA LEU A 46 -17.80 5.90 7.75
C LEU A 46 -19.05 5.97 6.85
N GLU A 47 -19.96 6.88 7.20
CA GLU A 47 -21.11 7.22 6.36
C GLU A 47 -20.77 8.35 5.38
N GLY A 48 -21.45 8.39 4.23
CA GLY A 48 -21.34 9.45 3.23
C GLY A 48 -20.65 9.05 1.91
N GLN A 49 -20.49 10.04 1.03
CA GLN A 49 -19.83 9.87 -0.28
C GLN A 49 -18.31 9.73 -0.13
N LEU A 50 -17.64 9.18 -1.14
CA LEU A 50 -16.19 8.98 -1.13
C LEU A 50 -15.41 10.31 -1.23
N THR A 51 -15.94 11.32 -1.92
CA THR A 51 -15.22 12.59 -2.16
C THR A 51 -14.84 13.33 -0.87
N PRO A 52 -15.75 13.54 0.12
CA PRO A 52 -15.36 14.12 1.40
C PRO A 52 -14.32 13.30 2.16
N ILE A 53 -14.40 11.96 2.09
CA ILE A 53 -13.46 11.05 2.75
C ILE A 53 -12.07 11.18 2.11
N LEU A 54 -12.00 11.15 0.77
CA LEU A 54 -10.78 11.34 0.00
C LEU A 54 -10.08 12.64 0.39
N VAL A 55 -10.80 13.76 0.43
CA VAL A 55 -10.23 15.08 0.73
C VAL A 55 -9.78 15.19 2.20
N SER A 56 -10.43 14.51 3.13
CA SER A 56 -10.19 14.68 4.57
C SER A 56 -9.23 13.67 5.19
N LEU A 57 -9.15 12.45 4.66
CA LEU A 57 -8.42 11.33 5.28
C LEU A 57 -7.28 10.78 4.43
N VAL A 58 -7.28 11.03 3.11
CA VAL A 58 -6.27 10.49 2.20
C VAL A 58 -5.32 11.60 1.76
N SER A 59 -4.04 11.44 2.11
CA SER A 59 -2.97 12.35 1.69
C SER A 59 -2.39 11.90 0.37
N LYS A 60 -2.39 12.78 -0.63
CA LYS A 60 -1.79 12.48 -1.94
C LYS A 60 -0.28 12.70 -1.88
N ASP A 61 0.49 11.73 -2.34
CA ASP A 61 1.94 11.82 -2.42
C ASP A 61 2.45 11.09 -3.66
N SER A 62 2.25 11.70 -4.83
CA SER A 62 2.78 11.19 -6.10
C SER A 62 4.29 11.10 -6.11
N SER A 63 4.96 12.05 -5.45
CA SER A 63 6.42 12.01 -5.38
C SER A 63 6.91 10.68 -4.81
N MET A 64 6.24 10.15 -3.79
CA MET A 64 6.58 8.88 -3.14
C MET A 64 6.00 7.66 -3.86
N LEU A 65 4.78 7.77 -4.41
CA LEU A 65 3.98 6.62 -4.86
C LEU A 65 3.86 6.46 -6.38
N ASP A 66 4.38 7.41 -7.17
CA ASP A 66 4.37 7.42 -8.64
C ASP A 66 5.81 7.46 -9.22
N GLY A 67 6.60 6.44 -8.89
CA GLY A 67 8.03 6.38 -9.21
C GLY A 67 8.40 5.76 -10.56
N LEU A 68 7.43 5.42 -11.41
CA LEU A 68 7.65 4.66 -12.66
C LEU A 68 8.62 5.35 -13.63
N ASP A 69 8.48 6.67 -13.79
CA ASP A 69 9.30 7.45 -14.73
C ASP A 69 10.80 7.35 -14.43
N ASN A 70 11.16 7.12 -13.16
CA ASN A 70 12.56 7.00 -12.72
C ASN A 70 13.26 5.77 -13.32
N ALA A 71 12.51 4.73 -13.72
CA ALA A 71 13.04 3.47 -14.24
C ALA A 71 12.66 3.19 -15.70
N SER A 72 12.11 4.18 -16.40
CA SER A 72 11.61 4.04 -17.78
C SER A 72 12.63 3.40 -18.73
N ILE A 73 13.89 3.84 -18.71
CA ILE A 73 14.95 3.30 -19.57
C ILE A 73 15.16 1.80 -19.32
N GLU A 74 15.36 1.40 -18.06
CA GLU A 74 15.58 -0.01 -17.73
C GLU A 74 14.35 -0.89 -18.00
N MET A 75 13.14 -0.34 -17.84
CA MET A 75 11.90 -1.04 -18.16
C MET A 75 11.74 -1.23 -19.67
N GLU A 76 12.04 -0.22 -20.49
CA GLU A 76 12.00 -0.35 -21.95
C GLU A 76 13.05 -1.34 -22.45
N GLU A 77 14.25 -1.39 -21.84
CA GLU A 77 15.23 -2.45 -22.10
C GLU A 77 14.70 -3.85 -21.73
N ALA A 78 14.03 -3.98 -20.59
CA ALA A 78 13.41 -5.24 -20.16
C ALA A 78 12.34 -5.70 -21.15
N LYS A 79 11.43 -4.80 -21.55
CA LYS A 79 10.35 -5.05 -22.51
C LYS A 79 10.88 -5.40 -23.90
N ALA A 80 11.93 -4.72 -24.36
CA ALA A 80 12.57 -5.04 -25.64
C ALA A 80 13.13 -6.46 -25.64
N ARG A 81 13.89 -6.82 -24.58
CA ARG A 81 14.47 -8.16 -24.44
C ARG A 81 13.39 -9.23 -24.26
N LEU A 82 12.30 -8.92 -23.56
CA LEU A 82 11.13 -9.77 -23.43
C LEU A 82 10.43 -10.01 -24.78
N ASN A 83 10.31 -8.95 -25.61
CA ASN A 83 9.78 -9.06 -26.97
C ASN A 83 10.62 -10.01 -27.82
N ASP A 84 11.94 -9.89 -27.76
CA ASP A 84 12.85 -10.78 -28.48
C ASP A 84 12.69 -12.24 -28.05
N ILE A 85 12.56 -12.51 -26.73
CA ILE A 85 12.35 -13.87 -26.19
C ILE A 85 11.05 -14.48 -26.73
N ILE A 86 9.94 -13.73 -26.68
CA ILE A 86 8.63 -14.21 -27.10
C ILE A 86 8.57 -14.41 -28.63
N THR A 87 9.12 -13.47 -29.40
CA THR A 87 9.00 -13.47 -30.88
C THR A 87 10.02 -14.37 -31.57
N SER A 88 11.25 -14.46 -31.05
CA SER A 88 12.29 -15.29 -31.66
C SER A 88 12.09 -16.79 -31.41
N GLY A 89 11.11 -17.16 -30.56
CA GLY A 89 10.83 -18.55 -30.20
C GLY A 89 12.06 -19.25 -29.65
N MET A 90 12.95 -18.49 -29.00
CA MET A 90 14.24 -18.98 -28.56
C MET A 90 13.96 -20.12 -27.59
N LYS A 91 14.21 -21.36 -28.04
CA LYS A 91 14.34 -22.50 -27.15
C LYS A 91 15.37 -22.05 -26.13
N THR A 92 14.97 -21.77 -24.90
CA THR A 92 15.92 -21.58 -23.82
C THR A 92 16.87 -22.76 -23.92
N SER A 93 18.14 -22.49 -24.21
CA SER A 93 19.20 -23.50 -24.25
C SER A 93 19.44 -24.03 -22.84
N SER A 94 18.43 -24.67 -22.27
CA SER A 94 18.52 -25.58 -21.15
C SER A 94 18.29 -26.95 -21.77
N ASN A 95 19.33 -27.79 -21.70
CA ASN A 95 19.24 -29.20 -22.01
C ASN A 95 17.94 -29.80 -21.46
N GLU A 96 17.34 -30.69 -22.23
CA GLU A 96 16.18 -31.48 -21.86
C GLU A 96 16.33 -32.03 -20.42
N SER A 97 15.25 -31.88 -19.64
CA SER A 97 14.86 -32.72 -18.48
C SER A 97 15.21 -32.30 -17.04
N LEU A 98 15.80 -31.14 -16.75
CA LEU A 98 15.90 -30.64 -15.36
C LEU A 98 15.30 -29.24 -15.25
N GLU A 99 14.20 -29.10 -14.49
CA GLU A 99 13.74 -27.79 -14.05
C GLU A 99 14.90 -27.10 -13.31
N PRO A 100 15.21 -25.83 -13.63
CA PRO A 100 16.25 -25.10 -12.92
C PRO A 100 15.96 -25.11 -11.42
N GLU A 101 16.97 -25.37 -10.59
CA GLU A 101 16.85 -25.43 -9.13
C GLU A 101 16.15 -24.18 -8.54
N PHE A 102 16.31 -23.03 -9.22
CA PHE A 102 15.64 -21.78 -8.89
C PHE A 102 14.99 -21.15 -10.14
N PRO A 103 13.73 -21.51 -10.47
CA PRO A 103 13.05 -21.04 -11.70
C PRO A 103 12.84 -19.52 -11.79
N TRP A 104 12.88 -18.81 -10.67
CA TRP A 104 12.76 -17.34 -10.63
C TRP A 104 14.07 -16.60 -10.91
N MET A 105 15.18 -17.32 -11.11
CA MET A 105 16.50 -16.73 -11.39
C MET A 105 16.82 -16.62 -12.88
N THR A 106 15.98 -17.16 -13.75
CA THR A 106 16.18 -17.19 -15.21
C THR A 106 15.52 -16.01 -15.91
N ASP A 107 16.06 -15.62 -17.06
CA ASP A 107 15.45 -14.62 -17.93
C ASP A 107 14.05 -15.08 -18.40
N GLY A 108 13.05 -14.19 -18.32
CA GLY A 108 11.70 -14.47 -18.82
C GLY A 108 10.94 -15.52 -18.00
N ALA A 109 11.31 -15.71 -16.74
CA ALA A 109 10.67 -16.67 -15.84
C ALA A 109 9.14 -16.47 -15.81
N GLY A 110 8.38 -17.54 -16.07
CA GLY A 110 6.92 -17.53 -16.13
C GLY A 110 6.34 -17.50 -17.55
N LEU A 111 7.14 -17.26 -18.59
CA LEU A 111 6.67 -17.34 -19.97
C LEU A 111 6.42 -18.80 -20.41
N PRO A 112 5.35 -19.06 -21.16
CA PRO A 112 5.08 -20.39 -21.71
C PRO A 112 6.02 -20.68 -22.89
N LEU A 113 6.47 -21.94 -23.02
CA LEU A 113 7.40 -22.36 -24.09
C LEU A 113 6.82 -22.15 -25.50
N ASN A 114 5.50 -22.12 -25.64
CA ASN A 114 4.78 -21.88 -26.89
C ASN A 114 4.28 -20.43 -27.05
N ALA A 115 4.86 -19.46 -26.33
CA ALA A 115 4.42 -18.05 -26.35
C ALA A 115 4.30 -17.47 -27.78
N SER A 116 5.25 -17.76 -28.68
CA SER A 116 5.22 -17.32 -30.08
C SER A 116 4.00 -17.84 -30.87
N GLN A 117 3.51 -19.03 -30.52
CA GLN A 117 2.34 -19.65 -31.14
C GLN A 117 1.02 -19.13 -30.54
N LEU A 118 1.06 -18.67 -29.29
CA LEU A 118 -0.09 -18.07 -28.61
C LEU A 118 -0.38 -16.65 -29.13
N LEU A 119 0.63 -15.89 -29.57
CA LEU A 119 0.45 -14.53 -30.08
C LEU A 119 -0.54 -14.42 -31.26
N PRO A 120 -0.43 -15.20 -32.36
CA PRO A 120 -1.44 -15.18 -33.43
C PRO A 120 -2.83 -15.59 -32.95
N LYS A 121 -2.90 -16.55 -32.00
CA LYS A 121 -4.17 -17.02 -31.43
C LYS A 121 -4.84 -15.90 -30.62
N LEU A 122 -4.07 -15.17 -29.81
CA LEU A 122 -4.52 -14.00 -29.06
C LEU A 122 -5.14 -12.96 -30.00
N VAL A 123 -4.43 -12.54 -31.04
CA VAL A 123 -4.93 -11.55 -32.02
C VAL A 123 -6.20 -12.02 -32.71
N LYS A 124 -6.26 -13.29 -33.14
CA LYS A 124 -7.45 -13.86 -33.79
C LYS A 124 -8.67 -13.81 -32.87
N LEU A 125 -8.51 -14.18 -31.61
CA LEU A 125 -9.59 -14.20 -30.64
C LEU A 125 -10.01 -12.78 -30.25
N THR A 126 -9.07 -11.84 -30.06
CA THR A 126 -9.37 -10.42 -29.82
C THR A 126 -10.22 -9.85 -30.96
N LYS A 127 -9.85 -10.13 -32.22
CA LYS A 127 -10.65 -9.73 -33.40
C LYS A 127 -12.06 -10.32 -33.38
N LYS A 128 -12.20 -11.59 -33.00
CA LYS A 128 -13.52 -12.26 -32.89
C LYS A 128 -14.41 -11.56 -31.86
N VAL A 129 -13.86 -11.21 -30.70
CA VAL A 129 -14.60 -10.50 -29.65
C VAL A 129 -14.96 -9.08 -30.11
N THR A 130 -13.99 -8.33 -30.65
CA THR A 130 -14.23 -6.96 -31.15
C THR A 130 -15.34 -6.91 -32.19
N GLU A 131 -15.41 -7.89 -33.11
CA GLU A 131 -16.45 -7.95 -34.13
C GLU A 131 -17.85 -8.21 -33.54
N GLN A 132 -17.96 -9.07 -32.52
CA GLN A 132 -19.23 -9.31 -31.83
C GLN A 132 -19.71 -8.03 -31.13
N VAL A 133 -18.83 -7.34 -30.41
CA VAL A 133 -19.16 -6.07 -29.74
C VAL A 133 -19.53 -4.98 -30.75
N ARG A 134 -18.91 -4.98 -31.94
CA ARG A 134 -19.28 -4.07 -33.04
C ARG A 134 -20.72 -4.26 -33.49
N LEU A 135 -21.19 -5.50 -33.57
CA LEU A 135 -22.58 -5.81 -33.96
C LEU A 135 -23.55 -5.32 -32.88
N LEU A 136 -23.28 -5.63 -31.60
CA LEU A 136 -24.08 -5.15 -30.47
C LEU A 136 -24.17 -3.61 -30.43
N ALA A 137 -23.08 -2.91 -30.74
CA ALA A 137 -23.05 -1.45 -30.80
C ALA A 137 -23.87 -0.86 -31.94
N LYS A 138 -24.02 -1.58 -33.06
CA LYS A 138 -24.86 -1.13 -34.18
C LYS A 138 -26.34 -1.31 -33.87
N ASP A 139 -26.70 -2.42 -33.26
CA ASP A 139 -28.07 -2.71 -32.89
C ASP A 139 -28.58 -1.69 -31.86
N GLU A 140 -27.73 -1.27 -30.91
CA GLU A 140 -28.03 -0.18 -29.97
C GLU A 140 -28.27 1.17 -30.67
N ASP A 141 -27.44 1.55 -31.64
CA ASP A 141 -27.63 2.79 -32.41
C ASP A 141 -28.91 2.72 -33.28
N GLU A 142 -29.20 1.58 -33.91
CA GLU A 142 -30.40 1.39 -34.74
C GLU A 142 -31.68 1.44 -33.89
N GLU A 143 -31.75 0.72 -32.76
CA GLU A 143 -32.88 0.76 -31.82
C GLU A 143 -33.04 2.15 -31.17
N LEU A 144 -31.94 2.83 -30.81
CA LEU A 144 -31.99 4.21 -30.32
C LEU A 144 -32.50 5.17 -31.38
N THR A 145 -32.09 5.02 -32.65
CA THR A 145 -32.62 5.86 -33.73
C THR A 145 -34.10 5.64 -34.03
N GLU A 146 -34.62 4.42 -33.79
CA GLU A 146 -36.06 4.13 -33.88
C GLU A 146 -36.84 4.62 -32.66
N ALA A 147 -36.24 4.62 -31.47
CA ALA A 147 -36.85 5.11 -30.22
C ALA A 147 -36.74 6.64 -30.02
N SER A 148 -35.76 7.32 -30.63
CA SER A 148 -35.41 8.72 -30.33
C SER A 148 -36.13 9.77 -31.18
N SER A 149 -37.46 9.79 -31.18
CA SER A 149 -38.18 11.05 -31.46
C SER A 149 -38.26 11.96 -30.22
N PHE A 150 -38.08 11.40 -29.01
CA PHE A 150 -38.05 12.14 -27.75
C PHE A 150 -37.27 11.32 -26.70
N ASP A 151 -35.94 11.39 -26.68
CA ASP A 151 -35.21 11.33 -25.40
C ASP A 151 -33.74 11.74 -25.55
N VAL A 152 -33.28 12.49 -24.55
CA VAL A 152 -31.99 13.18 -24.52
C VAL A 152 -30.90 12.19 -24.13
N VAL A 153 -29.93 11.97 -25.02
CA VAL A 153 -28.67 11.25 -24.73
C VAL A 153 -27.98 11.93 -23.54
N THR A 154 -27.99 11.29 -22.37
CA THR A 154 -27.24 11.79 -21.21
C THR A 154 -25.74 11.52 -21.43
N PRO A 155 -24.86 12.54 -21.33
CA PRO A 155 -23.42 12.36 -21.45
C PRO A 155 -22.89 11.39 -20.40
N TYR A 156 -21.93 10.55 -20.81
CA TYR A 156 -21.14 9.70 -19.92
C TYR A 156 -20.44 10.54 -18.87
N ASP A 157 -20.86 10.40 -17.62
CA ASP A 157 -20.25 11.06 -16.47
C ASP A 157 -19.47 10.02 -15.67
N GLN A 158 -18.14 10.00 -15.83
CA GLN A 158 -17.23 9.18 -15.03
C GLN A 158 -17.46 9.39 -13.52
N ALA A 159 -17.97 10.56 -13.11
CA ALA A 159 -18.28 10.84 -11.71
C ALA A 159 -19.53 10.10 -11.21
N LYS A 160 -20.46 9.70 -12.09
CA LYS A 160 -21.71 9.03 -11.73
C LYS A 160 -21.51 7.53 -11.49
N ALA A 161 -20.61 6.88 -12.23
CA ALA A 161 -20.22 5.49 -12.01
C ALA A 161 -19.51 5.28 -10.66
N LEU A 162 -18.74 6.27 -10.21
CA LEU A 162 -17.96 6.24 -8.96
C LEU A 162 -18.78 6.53 -7.68
N GLY A 163 -20.05 6.91 -7.82
CA GLY A 163 -20.94 7.27 -6.71
C GLY A 163 -22.04 6.25 -6.39
N LYS A 164 -22.29 5.27 -7.28
CA LYS A 164 -23.24 4.19 -7.02
C LYS A 164 -22.57 3.15 -6.10
N THR A 165 -23.17 2.90 -4.95
CA THR A 165 -22.67 1.88 -4.01
C THR A 165 -22.93 0.45 -4.47
N ASN A 166 -23.86 0.28 -5.42
CA ASN A 166 -24.32 -1.01 -5.92
C ASN A 166 -24.13 -1.09 -7.43
N ILE A 167 -23.83 -2.29 -7.91
CA ILE A 167 -23.81 -2.60 -9.34
C ILE A 167 -25.21 -2.37 -9.95
N ASP A 168 -25.25 -1.94 -11.21
CA ASP A 168 -26.49 -1.58 -11.89
C ASP A 168 -27.21 -2.84 -12.40
N ILE A 169 -27.82 -3.60 -11.47
CA ILE A 169 -28.46 -4.89 -11.74
C ILE A 169 -29.53 -4.77 -12.82
N ASP A 170 -30.32 -3.69 -12.79
CA ASP A 170 -31.38 -3.44 -13.77
C ASP A 170 -30.81 -3.27 -15.19
N ARG A 171 -29.66 -2.58 -15.31
CA ARG A 171 -28.95 -2.42 -16.58
C ARG A 171 -28.41 -3.75 -17.11
N ILE A 172 -27.83 -4.57 -16.24
CA ILE A 172 -27.34 -5.91 -16.60
C ILE A 172 -28.51 -6.80 -17.04
N ALA A 173 -29.63 -6.77 -16.30
CA ALA A 173 -30.84 -7.51 -16.65
C ALA A 173 -31.47 -7.06 -17.98
N ALA A 174 -31.29 -5.79 -18.35
CA ALA A 174 -31.68 -5.25 -19.65
C ALA A 174 -30.72 -5.62 -20.80
N GLY A 175 -29.69 -6.43 -20.54
CA GLY A 175 -28.72 -6.86 -21.56
C GLY A 175 -27.61 -5.85 -21.85
N LEU A 176 -27.50 -4.77 -21.08
CA LEU A 176 -26.53 -3.70 -21.33
C LEU A 176 -25.20 -3.94 -20.58
N PRO A 177 -24.07 -3.38 -21.03
CA PRO A 177 -22.80 -3.52 -20.33
C PRO A 177 -22.81 -2.89 -18.93
N CYS A 178 -22.05 -3.50 -18.03
CA CYS A 178 -21.85 -3.08 -16.65
C CYS A 178 -21.07 -1.75 -16.55
N GLY A 179 -21.07 -1.12 -15.37
CA GLY A 179 -20.22 0.04 -15.08
C GLY A 179 -20.66 1.34 -15.74
N SER A 180 -21.90 1.41 -16.25
CA SER A 180 -22.40 2.52 -17.09
C SER A 180 -21.67 2.66 -18.45
N GLU A 181 -20.94 1.63 -18.89
CA GLU A 181 -20.40 1.54 -20.25
C GLU A 181 -21.55 1.26 -21.24
N GLY A 182 -21.59 1.94 -22.39
CA GLY A 182 -22.49 1.63 -23.52
C GLY A 182 -21.78 0.75 -24.56
N PHE A 183 -22.51 0.09 -25.47
CA PHE A 183 -21.86 -0.83 -26.42
C PHE A 183 -20.88 -0.09 -27.34
N LEU A 184 -21.14 1.17 -27.68
CA LEU A 184 -20.20 1.99 -28.46
C LEU A 184 -18.86 2.20 -27.73
N LEU A 185 -18.88 2.42 -26.41
CA LEU A 185 -17.67 2.57 -25.60
C LEU A 185 -16.94 1.23 -25.46
N MET A 186 -17.69 0.16 -25.21
CA MET A 186 -17.15 -1.20 -25.16
C MET A 186 -16.46 -1.57 -26.49
N TYR A 187 -17.09 -1.24 -27.63
CA TYR A 187 -16.51 -1.44 -28.95
C TYR A 187 -15.24 -0.60 -29.13
N ALA A 188 -15.26 0.68 -28.73
CA ALA A 188 -14.08 1.54 -28.82
C ALA A 188 -12.89 0.99 -28.00
N ARG A 189 -13.15 0.43 -26.81
CA ARG A 189 -12.16 -0.26 -25.97
C ARG A 189 -11.57 -1.48 -26.68
N TRP A 190 -12.41 -2.43 -27.11
CA TRP A 190 -11.95 -3.64 -27.81
C TRP A 190 -11.25 -3.34 -29.14
N ARG A 191 -11.73 -2.35 -29.89
CA ARG A 191 -11.12 -1.91 -31.15
C ARG A 191 -9.75 -1.27 -30.95
N LYS A 192 -9.56 -0.54 -29.85
CA LYS A 192 -8.24 -0.02 -29.46
C LYS A 192 -7.27 -1.16 -29.18
N LEU A 193 -7.67 -2.13 -28.35
CA LEU A 193 -6.84 -3.30 -28.02
C LEU A 193 -6.44 -4.09 -29.27
N GLU A 194 -7.39 -4.34 -30.16
CA GLU A 194 -7.12 -5.05 -31.43
C GLU A 194 -6.04 -4.35 -32.26
N ARG A 195 -6.15 -3.03 -32.42
CA ARG A 195 -5.23 -2.23 -33.24
C ARG A 195 -3.84 -2.11 -32.59
N ASP A 196 -3.82 -1.92 -31.28
CA ASP A 196 -2.59 -1.64 -30.55
C ASP A 196 -1.79 -2.94 -30.33
N LEU A 197 -2.47 -4.09 -30.15
CA LEU A 197 -1.84 -5.41 -29.98
C LEU A 197 -1.07 -5.90 -31.22
N TYR A 198 -1.58 -5.63 -32.42
CA TYR A 198 -0.97 -6.17 -33.65
C TYR A 198 -1.03 -5.20 -34.83
N ASN A 199 0.15 -4.85 -35.33
CA ASN A 199 0.31 -4.00 -36.50
C ASN A 199 0.32 -4.83 -37.77
N GLU A 200 -0.83 -4.91 -38.45
CA GLU A 200 -0.98 -5.68 -39.71
C GLU A 200 -0.03 -5.22 -40.82
N ARG A 201 0.29 -3.93 -40.89
CA ARG A 201 1.16 -3.38 -41.95
C ARG A 201 2.61 -3.77 -41.78
N LYS A 202 3.05 -3.98 -40.53
CA LYS A 202 4.43 -4.31 -40.16
C LYS A 202 4.62 -5.77 -39.75
N ASP A 203 3.54 -6.56 -39.71
CA ASP A 203 3.52 -7.92 -39.19
C ASP A 203 4.22 -8.03 -37.83
N ARG A 204 3.84 -7.14 -36.91
CA ARG A 204 4.52 -6.97 -35.61
C ARG A 204 3.53 -6.95 -34.46
N PHE A 205 3.81 -7.76 -33.45
CA PHE A 205 3.09 -7.78 -32.18
C PHE A 205 3.64 -6.73 -31.20
N ASP A 206 2.74 -6.08 -30.48
CA ASP A 206 3.06 -5.28 -29.30
C ASP A 206 2.68 -6.06 -28.04
N ILE A 207 3.67 -6.74 -27.45
CA ILE A 207 3.46 -7.56 -26.26
C ILE A 207 3.07 -6.74 -25.02
N THR A 208 3.31 -5.43 -25.04
CA THR A 208 2.96 -4.55 -23.90
C THR A 208 1.45 -4.37 -23.76
N GLN A 209 0.68 -4.77 -24.77
CA GLN A 209 -0.79 -4.73 -24.75
C GLN A 209 -1.42 -6.03 -24.21
N ILE A 210 -0.61 -7.07 -23.94
CA ILE A 210 -1.10 -8.34 -23.38
C ILE A 210 -1.78 -8.14 -22.01
N PRO A 211 -1.22 -7.36 -21.06
CA PRO A 211 -1.90 -7.08 -19.80
C PRO A 211 -3.27 -6.39 -19.99
N ASP A 212 -3.36 -5.40 -20.88
CA ASP A 212 -4.63 -4.70 -21.14
C ASP A 212 -5.70 -5.62 -21.75
N VAL A 213 -5.30 -6.55 -22.63
CA VAL A 213 -6.20 -7.57 -23.19
C VAL A 213 -6.64 -8.53 -22.10
N TYR A 214 -5.72 -8.99 -21.24
CA TYR A 214 -6.02 -9.86 -20.11
C TYR A 214 -7.04 -9.22 -19.16
N ASP A 215 -6.79 -7.99 -18.71
CA ASP A 215 -7.66 -7.24 -17.81
C ASP A 215 -9.06 -7.01 -18.43
N SER A 216 -9.12 -6.71 -19.73
CA SER A 216 -10.39 -6.54 -20.44
C SER A 216 -11.18 -7.84 -20.52
N CYS A 217 -10.51 -8.97 -20.79
CA CYS A 217 -11.16 -10.28 -20.78
C CYS A 217 -11.73 -10.60 -19.40
N LYS A 218 -10.91 -10.39 -18.37
CA LYS A 218 -11.26 -10.65 -16.98
C LYS A 218 -12.45 -9.81 -16.54
N TYR A 219 -12.43 -8.51 -16.83
CA TYR A 219 -13.54 -7.60 -16.54
C TYR A 219 -14.83 -8.05 -17.23
N ASP A 220 -14.76 -8.37 -18.52
CA ASP A 220 -15.95 -8.75 -19.29
C ASP A 220 -16.48 -10.14 -18.90
N LEU A 221 -15.63 -11.08 -18.48
CA LEU A 221 -16.05 -12.36 -17.91
C LEU A 221 -16.73 -12.20 -16.54
N LEU A 222 -16.26 -11.28 -15.70
CA LEU A 222 -16.82 -11.04 -14.37
C LEU A 222 -18.11 -10.23 -14.38
N HIS A 223 -18.16 -9.21 -15.25
CA HIS A 223 -19.19 -8.18 -15.18
C HIS A 223 -20.13 -8.17 -16.39
N ASN A 224 -19.71 -8.76 -17.50
CA ASN A 224 -20.45 -8.76 -18.76
C ASN A 224 -20.73 -10.18 -19.29
N ALA A 225 -20.70 -11.19 -18.43
CA ALA A 225 -20.95 -12.59 -18.80
C ALA A 225 -22.31 -12.79 -19.49
N HIS A 226 -23.32 -12.00 -19.13
CA HIS A 226 -24.66 -12.02 -19.73
C HIS A 226 -24.67 -11.70 -21.22
N LEU A 227 -23.64 -11.03 -21.74
CA LEU A 227 -23.49 -10.74 -23.17
C LEU A 227 -23.13 -11.98 -24.00
N ASN A 228 -22.70 -13.08 -23.36
CA ASN A 228 -22.40 -14.36 -24.01
C ASN A 228 -21.44 -14.25 -25.21
N LEU A 229 -20.40 -13.42 -25.09
CA LEU A 229 -19.42 -13.20 -26.16
C LEU A 229 -18.64 -14.50 -26.44
N GLU A 230 -18.83 -15.07 -27.62
CA GLU A 230 -18.25 -16.36 -27.97
C GLU A 230 -16.73 -16.29 -28.09
N GLY A 231 -16.04 -17.18 -27.38
CA GLY A 231 -14.57 -17.28 -27.40
C GLY A 231 -13.86 -16.31 -26.46
N LEU A 232 -14.61 -15.54 -25.65
CA LEU A 232 -14.03 -14.70 -24.60
C LEU A 232 -13.31 -15.52 -23.52
N ASP A 233 -13.83 -16.69 -23.16
CA ASP A 233 -13.20 -17.62 -22.21
C ASP A 233 -11.89 -18.20 -22.76
N GLU A 234 -11.86 -18.53 -24.05
CA GLU A 234 -10.65 -19.01 -24.73
C GLU A 234 -9.62 -17.87 -24.85
N LEU A 235 -10.08 -16.65 -25.15
CA LEU A 235 -9.23 -15.47 -25.20
C LEU A 235 -8.60 -15.20 -23.83
N PHE A 236 -9.39 -15.24 -22.76
CA PHE A 236 -8.91 -15.08 -21.38
C PHE A 236 -7.81 -16.07 -21.05
N LYS A 237 -8.01 -17.37 -21.32
CA LYS A 237 -7.00 -18.41 -21.05
C LYS A 237 -5.70 -18.18 -21.81
N VAL A 238 -5.77 -17.76 -23.08
CA VAL A 238 -4.59 -17.45 -23.89
C VAL A 238 -3.89 -16.19 -23.38
N ALA A 239 -4.65 -15.15 -23.06
CA ALA A 239 -4.14 -13.90 -22.51
C ALA A 239 -3.46 -14.12 -21.15
N GLN A 240 -4.07 -14.90 -20.26
CA GLN A 240 -3.55 -15.24 -18.93
C GLN A 240 -2.19 -15.94 -19.03
N LEU A 241 -2.08 -16.99 -19.86
CA LEU A 241 -0.81 -17.72 -20.05
C LEU A 241 0.34 -16.81 -20.51
N LEU A 242 0.04 -15.79 -21.30
CA LEU A 242 1.04 -14.81 -21.73
C LEU A 242 1.28 -13.75 -20.64
N ALA A 243 0.23 -13.21 -20.04
CA ALA A 243 0.27 -12.18 -19.00
C ALA A 243 1.07 -12.63 -17.76
N ASP A 244 0.92 -13.89 -17.34
CA ASP A 244 1.65 -14.53 -16.24
C ASP A 244 3.18 -14.42 -16.38
N GLY A 245 3.67 -14.40 -17.62
CA GLY A 245 5.07 -14.21 -17.93
C GLY A 245 5.40 -12.76 -18.32
N VAL A 246 4.48 -12.02 -18.93
CA VAL A 246 4.75 -10.65 -19.38
C VAL A 246 4.78 -9.67 -18.21
N ILE A 247 3.68 -9.57 -17.44
CA ILE A 247 3.49 -8.59 -16.37
C ILE A 247 4.67 -8.54 -15.40
N PRO A 248 5.09 -9.64 -14.74
CA PRO A 248 6.18 -9.57 -13.77
C PRO A 248 7.53 -9.25 -14.41
N ASN A 249 7.71 -9.51 -15.72
CA ASN A 249 8.97 -9.30 -16.44
C ASN A 249 9.08 -7.92 -17.10
N GLU A 250 7.99 -7.13 -17.18
CA GLU A 250 8.06 -5.71 -17.54
C GLU A 250 8.87 -4.89 -16.52
N TYR A 251 8.88 -5.33 -15.27
CA TYR A 251 9.64 -4.74 -14.16
C TYR A 251 11.02 -5.39 -13.97
N GLY A 252 11.56 -5.97 -15.04
CA GLY A 252 12.88 -6.61 -15.13
C GLY A 252 12.77 -8.09 -15.42
N ILE A 253 13.58 -8.61 -16.34
CA ILE A 253 13.46 -9.99 -16.82
C ILE A 253 14.26 -11.01 -15.98
N ASN A 254 15.18 -10.54 -15.12
CA ASN A 254 15.97 -11.35 -14.20
C ASN A 254 16.18 -10.65 -12.85
N PRO A 255 16.63 -11.36 -11.80
CA PRO A 255 16.76 -10.80 -10.45
C PRO A 255 17.55 -9.50 -10.35
N LYS A 256 18.67 -9.37 -11.06
CA LYS A 256 19.52 -8.17 -11.03
C LYS A 256 18.79 -6.97 -11.65
N GLN A 257 18.14 -7.17 -12.80
CA GLN A 257 17.36 -6.11 -13.44
C GLN A 257 16.13 -5.75 -12.61
N LYS A 258 15.45 -6.74 -12.02
CA LYS A 258 14.31 -6.54 -11.11
C LYS A 258 14.69 -5.70 -9.90
N LEU A 259 15.84 -5.97 -9.27
CA LEU A 259 16.37 -5.15 -8.18
C LEU A 259 16.68 -3.72 -8.64
N LYS A 260 17.34 -3.56 -9.80
CA LYS A 260 17.68 -2.24 -10.35
C LYS A 260 16.45 -1.39 -10.62
N ILE A 261 15.44 -1.93 -11.31
CA ILE A 261 14.18 -1.23 -11.59
C ILE A 261 13.43 -0.95 -10.28
N GLY A 262 13.26 -1.97 -9.43
CA GLY A 262 12.55 -1.84 -8.16
C GLY A 262 13.14 -0.78 -7.23
N SER A 263 14.48 -0.72 -7.14
CA SER A 263 15.18 0.26 -6.30
C SER A 263 15.05 1.70 -6.78
N LYS A 264 14.77 1.93 -8.07
CA LYS A 264 14.49 3.26 -8.61
C LYS A 264 13.04 3.69 -8.36
N ILE A 265 12.08 2.78 -8.58
CA ILE A 265 10.65 3.07 -8.42
C ILE A 265 10.31 3.23 -6.92
N ALA A 266 10.70 2.25 -6.09
CA ALA A 266 10.33 2.22 -4.68
C ALA A 266 11.24 3.04 -3.76
N ARG A 267 12.25 3.74 -4.30
CA ARG A 267 13.32 4.43 -3.54
C ARG A 267 12.80 5.29 -2.39
N ARG A 268 11.80 6.13 -2.71
CA ARG A 268 11.20 7.09 -1.78
C ARG A 268 10.34 6.40 -0.74
N LEU A 269 9.51 5.45 -1.17
CA LEU A 269 8.70 4.63 -0.26
C LEU A 269 9.58 3.85 0.72
N LEU A 270 10.65 3.22 0.26
CA LEU A 270 11.61 2.51 1.12
C LEU A 270 12.24 3.45 2.15
N GLY A 271 12.69 4.64 1.76
CA GLY A 271 13.18 5.66 2.70
C GLY A 271 12.12 6.05 3.72
N LYS A 272 10.87 6.26 3.28
CA LYS A 272 9.77 6.63 4.16
C LYS A 272 9.44 5.53 5.17
N LEU A 273 9.43 4.27 4.74
CA LEU A 273 9.24 3.11 5.60
C LEU A 273 10.32 3.03 6.68
N LEU A 274 11.60 3.22 6.32
CA LEU A 274 12.69 3.22 7.30
C LEU A 274 12.54 4.38 8.30
N ILE A 275 12.17 5.58 7.85
CA ILE A 275 11.90 6.73 8.72
C ILE A 275 10.76 6.43 9.68
N ASP A 276 9.65 5.86 9.20
CA ASP A 276 8.49 5.56 10.05
C ASP A 276 8.77 4.47 11.08
N LEU A 277 9.56 3.44 10.72
CA LEU A 277 10.02 2.41 11.65
C LEU A 277 10.94 3.01 12.73
N ARG A 278 11.89 3.86 12.36
CA ARG A 278 12.80 4.54 13.30
C ARG A 278 12.07 5.45 14.27
N ASN A 279 11.17 6.30 13.76
CA ASN A 279 10.36 7.19 14.58
C ASN A 279 9.53 6.40 15.60
N THR A 280 9.02 5.23 15.22
CA THR A 280 8.26 4.36 16.11
C THR A 280 9.16 3.73 17.18
N ARG A 281 10.40 3.34 16.83
CA ARG A 281 11.41 2.87 17.80
C ARG A 281 11.79 3.96 18.81
N GLU A 282 12.09 5.16 18.33
CA GLU A 282 12.54 6.28 19.17
C GLU A 282 11.47 6.72 20.16
N GLU A 283 10.22 6.78 19.72
CA GLU A 283 9.09 7.03 20.60
C GLU A 283 8.92 5.92 21.65
N ALA A 284 8.98 4.64 21.24
CA ALA A 284 8.88 3.52 22.17
C ALA A 284 9.96 3.58 23.26
N ASN A 285 11.21 3.86 22.86
CA ASN A 285 12.32 4.05 23.80
C ASN A 285 12.10 5.27 24.72
N SER A 286 11.60 6.39 24.18
CA SER A 286 11.29 7.58 24.98
C SER A 286 10.20 7.29 26.02
N VAL A 287 9.16 6.56 25.64
CA VAL A 287 8.08 6.14 26.56
C VAL A 287 8.62 5.21 27.65
N ALA A 288 9.46 4.24 27.29
CA ALA A 288 10.06 3.32 28.24
C ALA A 288 10.98 4.05 29.24
N ALA A 289 11.78 5.02 28.78
CA ALA A 289 12.62 5.85 29.63
C ALA A 289 11.80 6.69 30.64
N LEU A 290 10.69 7.29 30.19
CA LEU A 290 9.78 8.03 31.06
C LEU A 290 9.14 7.14 32.13
N LYS A 291 8.75 5.90 31.79
CA LYS A 291 8.22 4.93 32.76
C LYS A 291 9.25 4.56 33.81
N SER A 292 10.49 4.25 33.40
CA SER A 292 11.58 3.98 34.33
C SER A 292 11.82 5.14 35.30
N ASN A 293 11.74 6.39 34.83
CA ASN A 293 11.92 7.57 35.68
C ASN A 293 10.76 7.76 36.67
N GLN A 294 9.52 7.50 36.25
CA GLN A 294 8.34 7.56 37.14
C GLN A 294 8.36 6.45 38.20
N ASP A 295 8.76 5.24 37.82
CA ASP A 295 8.88 4.11 38.75
C ASP A 295 9.99 4.39 39.78
N GLN A 296 11.14 4.93 39.36
CA GLN A 296 12.22 5.35 40.25
C GLN A 296 11.80 6.49 41.20
N GLN A 297 11.06 7.49 40.72
CA GLN A 297 10.52 8.56 41.59
C GLN A 297 9.48 8.02 42.58
N SER A 298 8.62 7.09 42.17
CA SER A 298 7.63 6.47 43.05
C SER A 298 8.26 5.57 44.13
N MET A 299 9.38 4.91 43.80
CA MET A 299 10.19 4.16 44.75
C MET A 299 10.97 5.08 45.69
N SER A 300 11.52 6.19 45.20
CA SER A 300 12.20 7.21 46.00
C SER A 300 11.26 7.87 47.02
N MET A 301 10.03 8.20 46.61
CA MET A 301 9.02 8.75 47.53
C MET A 301 8.51 7.71 48.55
N LYS A 302 8.55 6.41 48.22
CA LYS A 302 8.26 5.34 49.18
C LYS A 302 9.38 5.14 50.19
N SER A 303 10.65 5.19 49.76
CA SER A 303 11.79 5.13 50.68
C SER A 303 11.86 6.36 51.60
N GLU A 304 11.53 7.55 51.10
CA GLU A 304 11.45 8.76 51.93
C GLU A 304 10.28 8.72 52.94
N LYS A 305 9.16 8.06 52.59
CA LYS A 305 8.05 7.82 53.53
C LYS A 305 8.40 6.78 54.61
N GLU A 306 9.17 5.75 54.26
CA GLU A 306 9.64 4.76 55.23
C GLU A 306 10.73 5.32 56.16
N GLU A 307 11.58 6.25 55.70
CA GLU A 307 12.51 6.99 56.58
C GLU A 307 11.80 8.02 57.46
N ALA A 308 10.76 8.70 56.98
CA ALA A 308 9.98 9.65 57.78
C ALA A 308 9.14 8.99 58.89
N ASP A 309 8.70 7.74 58.70
CA ASP A 309 7.98 6.95 59.71
C ASP A 309 8.93 6.34 60.79
N HIS A 310 10.25 6.41 60.60
CA HIS A 310 11.23 6.03 61.64
C HIS A 310 11.75 7.21 62.48
N GLN A 311 11.49 8.47 62.07
CA GLN A 311 11.89 9.66 62.84
C GLN A 311 10.74 10.36 63.60
N SER A 312 9.48 9.93 63.44
CA SER A 312 8.31 10.54 64.09
C SER A 312 7.75 9.71 65.26
N LYS A 313 8.62 9.22 66.15
CA LYS A 313 8.24 8.79 67.50
C LYS A 313 9.18 9.38 68.53
N LEU A 314 9.05 10.67 68.81
CA LEU A 314 9.40 11.28 70.09
C LEU A 314 8.79 12.70 70.15
N PHE A 315 8.10 12.96 71.26
CA PHE A 315 7.42 14.19 71.70
C PHE A 315 5.95 14.43 71.31
N VAL A 316 5.10 14.22 72.34
CA VAL A 316 3.70 14.64 72.49
C VAL A 316 3.65 15.77 73.53
N LYS A 317 2.69 16.71 73.34
CA LYS A 317 2.13 17.78 74.22
C LYS A 317 2.40 19.19 73.65
N SER A 318 1.52 20.19 73.67
CA SER A 318 0.08 20.36 73.99
C SER A 318 -0.29 21.83 73.65
N GLU A 319 -1.56 22.07 73.29
CA GLU A 319 -2.38 23.30 73.45
C GLU A 319 -2.17 24.61 72.64
N ASP A 320 -3.24 24.95 71.88
CA ASP A 320 -4.04 26.19 71.79
C ASP A 320 -3.41 27.60 71.71
N MET A 321 -3.88 28.41 70.74
CA MET A 321 -4.75 29.60 70.96
C MET A 321 -4.82 30.62 69.76
N ARG A 322 -5.97 30.64 69.07
CA ARG A 322 -6.82 31.78 68.58
C ARG A 322 -6.30 33.06 67.85
N ARG A 323 -7.06 33.37 66.76
CA ARG A 323 -7.56 34.67 66.20
C ARG A 323 -6.54 35.53 65.41
N THR A 324 -6.84 36.20 64.28
CA THR A 324 -8.01 37.02 63.86
C THR A 324 -8.19 37.13 62.33
N THR A 325 -9.42 37.48 61.97
CA THR A 325 -10.12 37.81 60.70
C THR A 325 -9.64 39.04 59.88
N SER A 326 -9.83 39.04 58.55
CA SER A 326 -10.68 40.02 57.83
C SER A 326 -10.88 39.70 56.33
N THR A 327 -12.12 39.94 55.89
CA THR A 327 -12.77 39.83 54.57
C THR A 327 -12.26 40.78 53.49
N THR A 328 -12.33 40.39 52.21
CA THR A 328 -13.10 41.07 51.12
C THR A 328 -13.11 40.22 49.84
N SER A 329 -14.29 40.06 49.26
CA SER A 329 -14.54 39.54 47.92
C SER A 329 -14.31 40.63 46.86
N GLU A 330 -13.59 40.33 45.78
CA GLU A 330 -13.85 40.87 44.44
C GLU A 330 -13.09 40.10 43.34
N ILE A 331 -13.74 40.02 42.19
CA ILE A 331 -13.43 39.24 40.99
C ILE A 331 -12.28 39.91 40.20
N SER A 332 -11.24 39.17 39.79
CA SER A 332 -10.43 39.43 38.58
C SER A 332 -9.48 38.24 38.33
N MET A 333 -9.60 37.60 37.16
CA MET A 333 -8.71 37.70 35.98
C MET A 333 -7.56 36.69 36.01
N ASP A 334 -7.61 35.78 35.04
CA ASP A 334 -6.53 35.15 34.29
C ASP A 334 -5.19 34.97 35.03
N GLN A 335 -4.96 33.73 35.47
CA GLN A 335 -3.62 33.16 35.40
C GLN A 335 -3.71 31.93 34.50
N ASP A 336 -3.29 32.16 33.26
CA ASP A 336 -2.82 31.12 32.35
C ASP A 336 -1.72 30.34 33.07
N ASP A 337 -2.10 29.24 33.73
CA ASP A 337 -1.17 28.14 33.97
C ASP A 337 -0.89 27.52 32.59
N ASP A 338 0.11 28.12 31.96
CA ASP A 338 0.83 27.68 30.76
C ASP A 338 1.59 26.38 31.08
N ASP A 339 0.84 25.36 31.49
CA ASP A 339 1.31 24.00 31.58
C ASP A 339 1.50 23.55 30.14
N ASP A 340 2.77 23.59 29.71
CA ASP A 340 3.34 22.96 28.52
C ASP A 340 2.88 21.48 28.44
N LYS A 341 1.63 21.28 28.02
CA LYS A 341 1.10 20.00 27.57
C LYS A 341 1.76 19.74 26.23
N GLU A 342 3.01 19.29 26.33
CA GLU A 342 3.64 18.37 25.41
C GLU A 342 2.54 17.50 24.84
N THR A 343 2.30 17.68 23.54
CA THR A 343 1.10 17.22 22.85
C THR A 343 0.99 15.72 23.11
N LYS A 344 0.13 15.31 24.05
CA LYS A 344 0.03 13.91 24.45
C LYS A 344 -0.52 13.15 23.24
N TYR A 345 0.37 12.54 22.46
CA TYR A 345 0.07 11.62 21.36
C TYR A 345 -0.45 10.29 21.93
N ARG A 346 -1.43 10.35 22.83
CA ARG A 346 -1.95 9.21 23.59
C ARG A 346 -3.47 9.15 23.43
N LEU A 347 -4.01 7.95 23.51
CA LEU A 347 -5.41 7.80 23.90
C LEU A 347 -5.51 8.40 25.29
N ASP A 348 -6.44 9.35 25.46
CA ASP A 348 -6.67 9.96 26.76
C ASP A 348 -7.12 8.84 27.73
N PRO A 349 -6.39 8.63 28.85
CA PRO A 349 -6.71 7.59 29.83
C PRO A 349 -8.17 7.63 30.31
N ASN A 350 -8.78 8.81 30.32
CA ASN A 350 -10.18 8.99 30.70
C ASN A 350 -11.17 8.32 29.72
N TYR A 351 -10.77 8.13 28.45
CA TYR A 351 -11.57 7.47 27.42
C TYR A 351 -11.10 6.02 27.15
N ALA A 352 -10.01 5.59 27.80
CA ALA A 352 -9.40 4.28 27.61
C ALA A 352 -9.96 3.18 28.54
N ALA A 353 -10.99 3.48 29.35
CA ALA A 353 -11.57 2.55 30.33
C ALA A 353 -12.07 1.21 29.74
N ASN A 354 -12.41 1.19 28.44
CA ASN A 354 -12.86 -0.02 27.72
C ASN A 354 -11.81 -0.56 26.72
N VAL A 355 -10.58 -0.04 26.74
CA VAL A 355 -9.49 -0.48 25.84
C VAL A 355 -8.69 -1.58 26.54
N ARG A 356 -8.62 -2.77 25.94
CA ARG A 356 -7.93 -3.95 26.51
C ARG A 356 -6.45 -3.71 26.81
N THR A 357 -5.80 -2.82 26.07
CA THR A 357 -4.37 -2.49 26.23
C THR A 357 -4.15 -0.98 26.07
N PRO A 358 -4.42 -0.18 27.11
CA PRO A 358 -4.39 1.29 27.04
C PRO A 358 -2.97 1.85 26.81
N GLU A 359 -1.94 1.07 27.11
CA GLU A 359 -0.52 1.41 26.94
C GLU A 359 0.04 1.06 25.55
N ARG A 360 -0.79 0.47 24.66
CA ARG A 360 -0.34 -0.01 23.36
C ARG A 360 -0.34 1.13 22.34
N HIS A 361 0.84 1.51 21.89
CA HIS A 361 1.03 2.45 20.79
C HIS A 361 0.87 1.71 19.46
N VAL A 362 -0.22 1.98 18.72
CA VAL A 362 -0.43 1.39 17.39
C VAL A 362 -0.39 2.51 16.36
N ARG A 363 0.68 2.55 15.58
CA ARG A 363 0.79 3.43 14.42
C ARG A 363 0.54 2.63 13.15
N THR A 364 -0.40 3.10 12.35
CA THR A 364 -0.76 2.51 11.07
C THR A 364 -0.50 3.50 9.95
N ARG A 365 0.28 3.07 8.96
CA ARG A 365 0.52 3.80 7.72
C ARG A 365 0.04 2.93 6.58
N LEU A 366 -0.93 3.42 5.82
CA LEU A 366 -1.47 2.73 4.65
C LEU A 366 -1.02 3.49 3.41
N TYR A 367 -0.41 2.79 2.46
CA TYR A 367 0.04 3.36 1.19
C TYR A 367 -0.72 2.65 0.07
N PHE A 368 -1.56 3.40 -0.63
CA PHE A 368 -2.30 2.93 -1.81
C PHE A 368 -1.53 3.33 -3.06
N THR A 369 -1.22 2.35 -3.90
CA THR A 369 -0.42 2.53 -5.11
C THR A 369 -0.85 1.52 -6.18
N SER A 370 -0.25 1.61 -7.36
CA SER A 370 -0.52 0.72 -8.48
C SER A 370 0.20 -0.63 -8.33
N GLU A 371 -0.26 -1.63 -9.08
CA GLU A 371 0.34 -2.97 -9.15
C GLU A 371 1.85 -2.92 -9.42
N SER A 372 2.23 -2.08 -10.38
CA SER A 372 3.62 -1.84 -10.80
C SER A 372 4.56 -1.48 -9.64
N HIS A 373 4.05 -0.71 -8.68
CA HIS A 373 4.82 -0.29 -7.52
C HIS A 373 4.93 -1.42 -6.49
N ILE A 374 3.89 -2.26 -6.34
CA ILE A 374 3.95 -3.45 -5.49
C ILE A 374 4.98 -4.45 -6.04
N HIS A 375 4.98 -4.72 -7.35
CA HIS A 375 6.02 -5.53 -7.99
C HIS A 375 7.42 -4.98 -7.73
N SER A 376 7.59 -3.66 -7.88
CA SER A 376 8.86 -2.97 -7.66
C SER A 376 9.36 -3.11 -6.23
N LEU A 377 8.50 -2.87 -5.24
CA LEU A 377 8.82 -3.02 -3.82
C LEU A 377 9.14 -4.48 -3.48
N MET A 378 8.33 -5.43 -3.96
CA MET A 378 8.55 -6.86 -3.74
C MET A 378 9.86 -7.34 -4.38
N ASN A 379 10.23 -6.84 -5.56
CA ASN A 379 11.50 -7.15 -6.20
C ASN A 379 12.70 -6.72 -5.36
N VAL A 380 12.64 -5.56 -4.69
CA VAL A 380 13.68 -5.15 -3.74
C VAL A 380 13.73 -6.10 -2.54
N LEU A 381 12.58 -6.45 -1.95
CA LEU A 381 12.54 -7.38 -0.81
C LEU A 381 13.12 -8.76 -1.16
N ARG A 382 12.81 -9.28 -2.35
CA ARG A 382 13.28 -10.60 -2.82
C ARG A 382 14.77 -10.64 -3.11
N TYR A 383 15.30 -9.57 -3.69
CA TYR A 383 16.61 -9.59 -4.34
C TYR A 383 17.64 -8.62 -3.77
N CYS A 384 17.31 -7.86 -2.72
CA CYS A 384 18.24 -6.93 -2.07
C CYS A 384 19.61 -7.55 -1.75
N ASN A 385 19.65 -8.82 -1.34
CA ASN A 385 20.88 -9.55 -1.02
C ASN A 385 21.80 -9.81 -2.24
N LEU A 386 21.36 -9.53 -3.47
CA LEU A 386 22.18 -9.65 -4.67
C LEU A 386 23.03 -8.40 -4.94
N ASP A 387 22.84 -7.33 -4.17
CA ASP A 387 23.67 -6.13 -4.27
C ASP A 387 25.07 -6.35 -3.70
N GLU A 388 26.06 -5.73 -4.34
CA GLU A 388 27.48 -5.91 -3.98
C GLU A 388 27.79 -5.42 -2.55
N SER A 389 27.04 -4.46 -2.02
CA SER A 389 27.20 -3.97 -0.64
C SER A 389 26.68 -4.92 0.43
N LEU A 390 25.94 -5.96 0.03
CA LEU A 390 25.30 -6.95 0.92
C LEU A 390 25.84 -8.37 0.68
N GLN A 391 27.07 -8.47 0.17
CA GLN A 391 27.76 -9.76 0.04
C GLN A 391 27.74 -10.51 1.38
N GLU A 392 27.47 -11.82 1.32
CA GLU A 392 27.32 -12.74 2.46
C GLU A 392 26.02 -12.64 3.26
N GLU A 393 25.11 -11.73 2.91
CA GLU A 393 23.82 -11.64 3.59
C GLU A 393 22.76 -12.56 2.99
N ASP A 394 22.01 -13.24 3.85
CA ASP A 394 20.84 -14.03 3.44
C ASP A 394 19.70 -13.14 2.95
N SER A 395 18.85 -13.68 2.07
CA SER A 395 17.64 -13.00 1.59
C SER A 395 16.68 -12.68 2.74
N LEU A 396 15.99 -11.54 2.63
CA LEU A 396 14.91 -11.18 3.54
C LEU A 396 13.68 -12.10 3.40
N VAL A 397 13.57 -12.81 2.28
CA VAL A 397 12.48 -13.70 1.94
C VAL A 397 12.99 -15.14 1.92
N CYS A 398 12.32 -16.04 2.64
CA CYS A 398 12.76 -17.43 2.71
C CYS A 398 12.50 -18.18 1.40
N HIS A 399 13.19 -19.32 1.21
CA HIS A 399 13.08 -20.11 -0.01
C HIS A 399 11.63 -20.54 -0.32
N ASN A 400 10.90 -21.04 0.70
CA ASN A 400 9.49 -21.42 0.55
C ASN A 400 8.58 -20.25 0.16
N ALA A 401 8.91 -19.03 0.60
CA ALA A 401 8.19 -17.83 0.20
C ALA A 401 8.56 -17.40 -1.23
N LEU A 402 9.84 -17.52 -1.64
CA LEU A 402 10.26 -17.25 -3.03
C LEU A 402 9.56 -18.18 -4.03
N GLU A 403 9.42 -19.47 -3.70
CA GLU A 403 8.70 -20.43 -4.54
C GLU A 403 7.22 -20.08 -4.68
N ARG A 404 6.56 -19.71 -3.58
CA ARG A 404 5.15 -19.26 -3.60
C ARG A 404 4.96 -17.94 -4.34
N LEU A 405 5.88 -16.99 -4.18
CA LEU A 405 5.88 -15.74 -4.94
C LEU A 405 6.11 -16.00 -6.44
N TYR A 406 6.94 -16.98 -6.80
CA TYR A 406 7.12 -17.38 -8.20
C TYR A 406 5.86 -18.04 -8.80
N LYS A 407 5.13 -18.81 -7.99
CA LYS A 407 3.83 -19.40 -8.36
C LYS A 407 2.69 -18.37 -8.39
N THR A 408 2.82 -17.27 -7.66
CA THR A 408 1.89 -16.14 -7.71
C THR A 408 2.15 -15.35 -8.99
N LYS A 409 1.35 -15.60 -10.02
CA LYS A 409 1.53 -14.98 -11.34
C LYS A 409 0.92 -13.59 -11.45
N GLU A 410 -0.16 -13.34 -10.71
CA GLU A 410 -0.92 -12.11 -10.75
C GLU A 410 -1.00 -11.43 -9.37
N LEU A 411 -1.00 -10.10 -9.39
CA LEU A 411 -1.34 -9.24 -8.27
C LEU A 411 -2.68 -8.56 -8.55
N ASP A 412 -3.74 -9.03 -7.91
CA ASP A 412 -5.08 -8.52 -8.16
C ASP A 412 -5.45 -7.35 -7.24
N TYR A 413 -6.65 -6.78 -7.43
CA TYR A 413 -7.26 -5.80 -6.53
C TYR A 413 -7.06 -6.20 -5.08
N MET A 414 -6.71 -5.21 -4.25
CA MET A 414 -6.38 -5.42 -2.84
C MET A 414 -5.18 -6.34 -2.61
N SER A 415 -4.23 -6.46 -3.54
CA SER A 415 -2.88 -6.96 -3.25
C SER A 415 -2.19 -6.04 -2.23
N TYR A 416 -1.49 -6.63 -1.25
CA TYR A 416 -0.81 -5.82 -0.24
C TYR A 416 0.40 -6.52 0.39
N ILE A 417 1.32 -5.70 0.88
CA ILE A 417 2.45 -6.10 1.73
C ILE A 417 2.24 -5.45 3.09
N VAL A 418 2.37 -6.23 4.17
CA VAL A 418 2.33 -5.70 5.54
C VAL A 418 3.69 -5.88 6.19
N LEU A 419 4.26 -4.77 6.66
CA LEU A 419 5.42 -4.75 7.55
C LEU A 419 4.94 -4.44 8.97
N ARG A 420 5.07 -5.39 9.88
CA ARG A 420 4.69 -5.21 11.30
C ARG A 420 5.93 -5.17 12.16
N MET A 421 6.08 -4.12 12.95
CA MET A 421 7.11 -4.04 13.99
C MET A 421 6.52 -4.43 15.34
N PHE A 422 7.21 -5.30 16.05
CA PHE A 422 6.88 -5.74 17.40
C PHE A 422 8.00 -5.31 18.34
N GLU A 423 7.63 -4.85 19.53
CA GLU A 423 8.55 -4.56 20.63
C GLU A 423 8.46 -5.67 21.68
N ASN A 424 9.61 -6.18 22.11
CA ASN A 424 9.74 -7.02 23.29
C ASN A 424 10.17 -6.17 24.47
N THR A 425 9.23 -5.87 25.37
CA THR A 425 9.47 -5.04 26.55
C THR A 425 10.22 -5.77 27.67
N GLU A 426 10.43 -7.09 27.56
CA GLU A 426 11.13 -7.90 28.57
C GLU A 426 12.66 -7.81 28.48
N VAL A 427 13.18 -7.28 27.37
CA VAL A 427 14.62 -7.12 27.13
C VAL A 427 15.06 -5.66 27.32
N ALA A 428 16.37 -5.44 27.46
CA ALA A 428 16.97 -4.11 27.59
C ALA A 428 16.65 -3.21 26.37
N LEU A 429 16.77 -1.88 26.53
CA LEU A 429 16.49 -0.91 25.46
C LEU A 429 17.45 -1.05 24.27
N GLU A 430 18.65 -1.53 24.55
CA GLU A 430 19.76 -1.71 23.63
C GLU A 430 19.79 -3.11 22.99
N ASP A 431 18.92 -4.04 23.42
CA ASP A 431 18.91 -5.39 22.90
C ASP A 431 18.52 -5.40 21.41
N PRO A 432 19.34 -5.95 20.50
CA PRO A 432 19.04 -5.98 19.07
C PRO A 432 17.76 -6.77 18.73
N LYS A 433 17.32 -7.66 19.62
CA LYS A 433 16.07 -8.44 19.51
C LYS A 433 14.87 -7.74 20.14
N ARG A 434 15.04 -6.54 20.70
CA ARG A 434 13.92 -5.73 21.23
C ARG A 434 12.89 -5.46 20.13
N PHE A 435 13.34 -5.12 18.92
CA PHE A 435 12.46 -4.81 17.81
C PHE A 435 12.53 -5.89 16.71
N ARG A 436 11.42 -6.57 16.49
CA ARG A 436 11.21 -7.60 15.48
C ARG A 436 10.34 -7.09 14.35
N ILE A 437 10.72 -7.38 13.10
CA ILE A 437 9.92 -7.13 11.91
C ILE A 437 9.30 -8.43 11.42
N GLU A 438 8.02 -8.38 11.06
CA GLU A 438 7.30 -9.43 10.36
C GLU A 438 6.80 -8.90 9.02
N MET A 439 7.01 -9.68 7.97
CA MET A 439 6.59 -9.32 6.62
C MET A 439 5.60 -10.36 6.12
N THR A 440 4.45 -9.89 5.64
CA THR A 440 3.43 -10.73 5.04
C THR A 440 2.95 -10.14 3.72
N PHE A 441 2.56 -10.99 2.78
CA PHE A 441 2.12 -10.60 1.46
C PHE A 441 0.81 -11.29 1.09
N SER A 442 -0.13 -10.57 0.48
CA SER A 442 -1.33 -11.14 -0.15
C SER A 442 -1.36 -10.73 -1.62
N ARG A 443 -1.75 -11.69 -2.47
CA ARG A 443 -1.99 -11.48 -3.90
C ARG A 443 -3.34 -10.80 -4.22
N GLY A 444 -4.09 -10.42 -3.19
CA GLY A 444 -5.36 -9.72 -3.35
C GLY A 444 -6.52 -10.67 -3.60
N ALA A 445 -7.40 -10.29 -4.53
CA ALA A 445 -8.57 -11.05 -4.89
C ALA A 445 -8.22 -12.47 -5.40
N ASP A 446 -9.04 -13.44 -5.02
CA ASP A 446 -8.96 -14.83 -5.45
C ASP A 446 -9.77 -15.02 -6.73
N LEU A 447 -9.08 -15.43 -7.79
CA LEU A 447 -9.67 -15.69 -9.09
C LEU A 447 -10.12 -17.14 -9.28
N SER A 448 -10.03 -17.97 -8.23
CA SER A 448 -10.57 -19.32 -8.28
C SER A 448 -12.04 -19.41 -8.75
N PRO A 449 -12.92 -18.40 -8.54
CA PRO A 449 -14.26 -18.38 -9.14
C PRO A 449 -14.26 -18.36 -10.68
N LEU A 450 -13.30 -17.69 -11.33
CA LEU A 450 -13.19 -17.67 -12.79
C LEU A 450 -12.59 -18.96 -13.37
N GLU A 451 -11.84 -19.71 -12.56
CA GLU A 451 -11.14 -20.93 -12.98
C GLU A 451 -11.95 -22.20 -12.70
N LYS A 452 -12.87 -22.16 -11.74
CA LYS A 452 -13.66 -23.31 -11.28
C LYS A 452 -15.14 -23.14 -11.65
N ASN A 453 -15.77 -24.24 -12.05
CA ASN A 453 -17.20 -24.28 -12.39
C ASN A 453 -18.07 -24.85 -11.25
N ASP A 454 -17.77 -24.52 -10.00
CA ASP A 454 -18.55 -24.99 -8.85
C ASP A 454 -19.71 -24.04 -8.48
N SER A 455 -20.58 -24.47 -7.55
CA SER A 455 -21.75 -23.68 -7.15
C SER A 455 -21.36 -22.39 -6.42
N GLU A 456 -20.20 -22.38 -5.75
CA GLU A 456 -19.68 -21.22 -5.04
C GLU A 456 -19.19 -20.16 -6.03
N ALA A 457 -18.41 -20.56 -7.04
CA ALA A 457 -18.00 -19.73 -8.16
C ALA A 457 -19.22 -19.12 -8.89
N THR A 458 -20.26 -19.91 -9.11
CA THR A 458 -21.49 -19.44 -9.77
C THR A 458 -22.20 -18.36 -8.95
N SER A 459 -22.25 -18.51 -7.61
CA SER A 459 -22.83 -17.50 -6.71
C SER A 459 -22.02 -16.21 -6.70
N LEU A 460 -20.69 -16.32 -6.62
CA LEU A 460 -19.78 -15.16 -6.61
C LEU A 460 -19.84 -14.37 -7.91
N HIS A 461 -19.98 -15.05 -9.06
CA HIS A 461 -20.20 -14.39 -10.35
C HIS A 461 -21.52 -13.61 -10.40
N GLN A 462 -22.61 -14.15 -9.83
CA GLN A 462 -23.89 -13.45 -9.76
C GLN A 462 -23.83 -12.21 -8.87
N GLU A 463 -23.03 -12.26 -7.81
CA GLU A 463 -22.85 -11.14 -6.88
C GLU A 463 -21.78 -10.15 -7.34
N HIS A 464 -21.05 -10.45 -8.41
CA HIS A 464 -19.88 -9.70 -8.89
C HIS A 464 -18.85 -9.46 -7.77
N THR A 465 -18.63 -10.45 -6.91
CA THR A 465 -17.69 -10.39 -5.79
C THR A 465 -16.56 -11.39 -5.98
N LEU A 466 -15.37 -11.03 -5.48
CA LEU A 466 -14.22 -11.93 -5.39
C LEU A 466 -13.75 -12.02 -3.93
N PRO A 467 -13.43 -13.22 -3.42
CA PRO A 467 -12.84 -13.36 -2.10
C PRO A 467 -11.48 -12.67 -2.05
N ILE A 468 -11.06 -12.16 -0.88
CA ILE A 468 -9.68 -11.66 -0.71
C ILE A 468 -8.84 -12.71 -0.02
N MET A 469 -7.68 -13.02 -0.61
CA MET A 469 -6.72 -13.97 -0.04
C MET A 469 -6.08 -13.39 1.23
N GLY A 470 -5.99 -14.25 2.25
CA GLY A 470 -5.27 -13.93 3.48
C GLY A 470 -3.78 -13.73 3.23
N PRO A 471 -3.08 -12.96 4.08
CA PRO A 471 -1.68 -12.70 3.89
C PRO A 471 -0.80 -13.87 4.32
N GLU A 472 0.20 -14.14 3.51
CA GLU A 472 1.17 -15.21 3.68
C GLU A 472 2.49 -14.66 4.22
N ARG A 473 3.11 -15.35 5.18
CA ARG A 473 4.40 -14.94 5.77
C ARG A 473 5.54 -15.08 4.75
N LEU A 474 6.44 -14.09 4.69
CA LEU A 474 7.61 -14.09 3.81
C LEU A 474 8.89 -14.65 4.45
N GLN A 475 8.93 -14.72 5.79
CA GLN A 475 10.05 -15.29 6.54
C GLN A 475 9.72 -16.69 7.06
N GLU A 476 10.75 -17.46 7.44
CA GLU A 476 10.58 -18.78 8.05
C GLU A 476 9.84 -18.71 9.39
N VAL A 477 9.13 -19.79 9.73
CA VAL A 477 8.46 -19.89 11.02
C VAL A 477 9.50 -19.94 12.14
N GLY A 478 9.39 -19.03 13.11
CA GLY A 478 10.33 -18.91 14.22
C GLY A 478 11.57 -18.08 13.93
N SER A 479 11.77 -17.58 12.70
CA SER A 479 12.87 -16.66 12.41
C SER A 479 12.60 -15.28 13.02
N CYS A 480 13.66 -14.60 13.47
CA CYS A 480 13.57 -13.25 14.00
C CYS A 480 14.34 -12.28 13.07
N LEU A 481 13.60 -11.52 12.27
CA LEU A 481 14.17 -10.40 11.52
C LEU A 481 14.23 -9.19 12.45
N THR A 482 15.43 -8.78 12.86
CA THR A 482 15.60 -7.58 13.69
C THR A 482 15.40 -6.31 12.86
N LEU A 483 15.00 -5.22 13.52
CA LEU A 483 14.91 -3.91 12.86
C LEU A 483 16.25 -3.48 12.26
N GLU A 484 17.37 -3.70 12.97
CA GLU A 484 18.71 -3.38 12.48
C GLU A 484 19.05 -4.13 11.19
N LYS A 485 18.74 -5.43 11.13
CA LYS A 485 18.94 -6.24 9.93
C LYS A 485 18.06 -5.76 8.77
N MET A 486 16.80 -5.44 9.02
CA MET A 486 15.90 -4.85 8.01
C MET A 486 16.46 -3.52 7.48
N GLU A 487 16.92 -2.63 8.36
CA GLU A 487 17.55 -1.37 7.97
C GLU A 487 18.80 -1.61 7.12
N LYS A 488 19.69 -2.52 7.53
CA LYS A 488 20.91 -2.86 6.77
C LYS A 488 20.59 -3.31 5.35
N MET A 489 19.61 -4.21 5.19
CA MET A 489 19.25 -4.79 3.89
C MET A 489 18.56 -3.80 2.95
N ILE A 490 17.80 -2.84 3.48
CA ILE A 490 16.98 -1.91 2.67
C ILE A 490 17.67 -0.58 2.41
N ARG A 491 18.55 -0.14 3.32
CA ARG A 491 19.21 1.17 3.25
C ARG A 491 19.90 1.49 1.91
N PRO A 492 20.59 0.56 1.21
CA PRO A 492 21.21 0.87 -0.08
C PRO A 492 20.21 1.34 -1.16
N PHE A 493 18.95 0.92 -1.05
CA PHE A 493 17.89 1.18 -2.02
C PHE A 493 16.94 2.29 -1.59
N ALA A 494 17.09 2.79 -0.36
CA ALA A 494 16.23 3.82 0.21
C ALA A 494 16.75 5.22 -0.10
N MET A 495 15.84 6.18 -0.30
CA MET A 495 16.19 7.60 -0.32
C MET A 495 16.68 8.01 1.09
N PRO A 496 17.87 8.64 1.20
CA PRO A 496 18.32 9.24 2.46
C PRO A 496 17.31 10.29 2.96
N ALA A 497 17.19 10.43 4.27
CA ALA A 497 16.21 11.35 4.87
C ALA A 497 16.46 12.82 4.45
N GLU A 498 17.72 13.16 4.23
CA GLU A 498 18.21 14.47 3.82
C GLU A 498 17.80 14.84 2.39
N ASP A 499 17.56 13.83 1.55
CA ASP A 499 17.23 13.99 0.13
C ASP A 499 15.71 14.02 -0.11
N PHE A 500 14.90 13.89 0.93
CA PHE A 500 13.45 14.03 0.78
C PHE A 500 13.09 15.47 0.40
N PRO A 501 12.22 15.67 -0.60
CA PRO A 501 11.77 16.99 -0.97
C PRO A 501 11.05 17.64 0.21
N PRO A 502 11.15 18.97 0.37
CA PRO A 502 10.38 19.68 1.38
C PRO A 502 8.89 19.38 1.17
N PRO A 503 8.10 19.21 2.25
CA PRO A 503 6.69 18.88 2.14
C PRO A 503 6.00 19.94 1.27
N SER A 504 5.39 19.51 0.17
CA SER A 504 4.57 20.38 -0.67
C SER A 504 3.45 20.95 0.19
N THR A 505 3.46 22.28 0.38
CA THR A 505 2.36 22.97 1.06
C THR A 505 1.08 22.70 0.27
N PRO A 506 0.04 22.09 0.86
CA PRO A 506 -1.20 21.86 0.14
C PRO A 506 -1.74 23.19 -0.38
N ALA A 507 -1.97 23.29 -1.69
CA ALA A 507 -2.63 24.45 -2.28
C ALA A 507 -4.05 24.53 -1.72
N GLY A 508 -4.26 25.37 -0.70
CA GLY A 508 -5.58 25.62 -0.10
C GLY A 508 -5.61 25.93 1.41
N PHE A 509 -4.54 25.66 2.18
CA PHE A 509 -4.56 25.86 3.64
C PHE A 509 -3.36 26.69 4.13
N SER A 510 -3.20 27.91 3.60
CA SER A 510 -2.32 28.92 4.18
C SER A 510 -3.01 29.58 5.38
N GLY A 511 -2.89 29.00 6.56
CA GLY A 511 -3.34 29.68 7.78
C GLY A 511 -3.14 28.96 9.12
N TYR A 512 -3.18 27.62 9.16
CA TYR A 512 -3.29 26.92 10.46
C TYR A 512 -2.25 25.80 10.73
N PHE A 513 -1.38 25.45 9.78
CA PHE A 513 -0.47 24.30 9.93
C PHE A 513 1.02 24.63 9.68
N ALA A 514 1.50 25.77 10.18
CA ALA A 514 2.93 26.10 10.18
C ALA A 514 3.79 25.19 11.11
N LYS A 515 3.17 24.36 11.97
CA LYS A 515 3.87 23.55 12.98
C LYS A 515 4.43 22.21 12.44
N SER A 516 4.02 21.77 11.25
CA SER A 516 4.49 20.51 10.64
C SER A 516 5.90 20.60 10.07
N ALA A 517 6.32 21.81 9.65
CA ALA A 517 7.67 22.07 9.12
C ALA A 517 8.76 21.92 10.19
N ALA A 518 8.44 22.25 11.45
CA ALA A 518 9.36 22.14 12.59
C ALA A 518 9.76 20.69 12.94
N VAL A 519 8.94 19.69 12.53
CA VAL A 519 9.25 18.27 12.77
C VAL A 519 10.39 17.80 11.85
N LEU A 520 10.44 18.28 10.60
CA LEU A 520 11.52 17.98 9.66
C LEU A 520 12.82 18.74 9.97
N GLU A 521 12.74 20.00 10.42
CA GLU A 521 13.92 20.71 10.94
C GLU A 521 14.50 20.04 12.20
N ARG A 522 13.67 19.43 13.06
CA ARG A 522 14.13 18.61 14.18
C ARG A 522 14.82 17.31 13.71
N LEU A 523 14.34 16.70 12.63
CA LEU A 523 14.91 15.47 12.06
C LEU A 523 16.33 15.67 11.51
N VAL A 524 16.63 16.85 10.96
CA VAL A 524 18.00 17.21 10.50
C VAL A 524 18.96 17.42 11.69
N ASN A 525 18.45 17.88 12.84
CA ASN A 525 19.28 18.20 14.01
C ASN A 525 19.54 17.01 14.96
N LEU A 526 18.88 15.87 14.75
CA LEU A 526 19.02 14.67 15.60
C LEU A 526 20.07 13.66 15.08
N TRP A 527 20.81 14.00 14.03
CA TRP A 527 21.85 13.15 13.45
C TRP A 527 23.24 13.50 14.01
N PRO A 528 23.91 12.65 14.81
CA PRO A 528 25.33 12.79 15.08
C PRO A 528 26.16 12.16 13.95
N PHE A 529 27.43 12.55 13.82
CA PHE A 529 28.48 12.19 12.82
C PHE A 529 28.56 13.17 11.62
N HIS A 530 29.43 14.18 11.55
CA HIS A 530 30.83 14.32 12.00
C HIS A 530 31.10 15.67 12.69
N LYS A 531 31.61 15.64 13.93
CA LYS A 531 32.34 16.76 14.55
C LYS A 531 33.69 16.27 15.11
N HIS A 532 34.53 15.76 14.22
CA HIS A 532 35.98 15.57 14.33
C HIS A 532 36.42 15.40 12.85
N ASP A 533 37.31 16.15 12.20
CA ASP A 533 38.49 16.91 12.60
C ASP A 533 38.62 18.21 11.80
N LYS A 534 38.78 19.34 12.50
CA LYS A 534 39.38 20.57 11.93
C LYS A 534 40.28 21.23 12.97
N HIS A 535 41.27 20.50 13.48
CA HIS A 535 42.41 21.11 14.18
C HIS A 535 43.66 20.23 14.04
N ALA A 536 44.26 20.23 12.85
CA ALA A 536 45.68 19.92 12.66
C ALA A 536 46.11 20.25 11.22
N SER A 537 46.60 21.48 11.00
CA SER A 537 47.73 21.80 10.09
C SER A 537 47.75 23.31 9.84
N ALA A 538 48.12 24.05 10.88
CA ALA A 538 48.79 25.33 10.73
C ALA A 538 50.12 25.20 11.46
N ASN A 539 51.16 24.78 10.72
CA ASN A 539 52.57 25.08 11.01
C ASN A 539 53.47 24.39 9.96
N GLY A 540 54.25 25.19 9.24
CA GLY A 540 55.55 24.72 8.73
C GLY A 540 55.87 25.00 7.26
N ARG A 541 56.32 26.24 7.03
CA ARG A 541 57.23 26.74 5.97
C ARG A 541 56.89 26.55 4.49
#